data_AF-A0A448ZCA7-F1
#
_entry.id   AF-A0A448ZCA7-F1
#
_cell.length_a   1.000
_cell.length_b   1.000
_cell.length_c   1.000
_cell.angle_alpha   90.00
_cell.angle_beta   90.00
_cell.angle_gamma   90.00
#
_symmetry.space_group_name_H-M   'P 1'
#
loop_
_entity.id
_entity.type
_entity.pdbx_description
1 polymer ?
#
loop_
_entity_poly.entity_id
_entity_poly.type
_entity_poly.pdbx_seq_one_letter_code
_entity_poly.pdbx_strand_id
1 'polypeptide(L)'
;MRNVSSFTMADQSMATIFSVAAATSSSSLECTTGLSLLESMVSYLRKEAVLADEKAKRLRKQAAEIAKEFGITDESQKLYEMDPAELPPLDEKGMPKYKGKKRGPKPKARKRKVKAGRQKRKHTGYTLFMQETYPKAKIENPDLPPKALISIMAKLWRNLAAGGKREWKERAETVNSDDTKDDSDWLCSVQTF
;
A
#
# COMPACT_ATOMS: atom_id res chain seq x y z
N MET A 1 -25.83 14.32 -3.12
CA MET A 1 -25.31 14.90 -4.37
C MET A 1 -24.13 15.79 -4.00
N ARG A 2 -22.89 15.36 -4.25
CA ARG A 2 -21.69 16.17 -3.98
C ARG A 2 -20.82 16.21 -5.23
N ASN A 3 -20.41 17.42 -5.55
CA ASN A 3 -19.73 17.86 -6.76
C ASN A 3 -18.50 17.02 -7.12
N VAL A 4 -18.43 16.66 -8.39
CA VAL A 4 -17.22 16.24 -9.11
C VAL A 4 -16.37 17.47 -9.38
N SER A 5 -15.22 17.57 -8.73
CA SER A 5 -14.21 18.59 -9.03
C SER A 5 -13.30 18.04 -10.13
N SER A 6 -13.40 18.64 -11.31
CA SER A 6 -12.55 18.42 -12.47
C SER A 6 -11.11 18.84 -12.18
N PHE A 7 -10.18 17.88 -12.20
CA PHE A 7 -8.74 18.14 -12.17
C PHE A 7 -8.22 18.11 -13.61
N THR A 8 -8.19 19.28 -14.24
CA THR A 8 -7.42 19.51 -15.46
C THR A 8 -6.10 20.14 -15.04
N MET A 9 -4.98 19.46 -15.30
CA MET A 9 -3.69 20.14 -15.33
C MET A 9 -2.95 19.79 -16.62
N ALA A 10 -2.96 20.80 -17.49
CA ALA A 10 -2.10 20.99 -18.65
C ALA A 10 -0.63 20.86 -18.22
N ASP A 11 0.20 20.17 -19.00
CA ASP A 11 1.12 20.80 -19.94
C ASP A 11 2.28 21.55 -19.25
N GLN A 12 3.47 20.96 -19.29
CA GLN A 12 4.67 21.69 -19.75
C GLN A 12 5.86 20.75 -19.91
N SER A 13 6.08 20.40 -21.17
CA SER A 13 7.40 20.21 -21.76
C SER A 13 8.32 21.38 -21.40
N MET A 14 9.50 21.10 -20.84
CA MET A 14 10.70 21.90 -21.09
C MET A 14 11.94 21.02 -20.99
N ALA A 15 12.56 20.79 -22.14
CA ALA A 15 13.89 20.26 -22.29
C ALA A 15 14.94 21.22 -21.71
N THR A 16 16.00 20.71 -21.10
CA THR A 16 17.33 21.34 -21.21
C THR A 16 18.43 20.29 -21.06
N ILE A 17 19.06 19.99 -22.19
CA ILE A 17 20.31 19.23 -22.29
C ILE A 17 21.42 20.17 -21.82
N PHE A 18 21.99 19.91 -20.64
CA PHE A 18 23.23 20.58 -20.21
C PHE A 18 24.43 19.73 -20.61
N SER A 19 24.99 20.05 -21.78
CA SER A 19 26.34 19.64 -22.17
C SER A 19 27.32 20.61 -21.51
N VAL A 20 28.01 20.16 -20.46
CA VAL A 20 29.12 20.91 -19.85
C VAL A 20 30.41 20.28 -20.32
N ALA A 21 31.07 21.00 -21.23
CA ALA A 21 32.43 20.74 -21.65
C ALA A 21 33.38 21.02 -20.49
N ALA A 22 34.13 20.00 -20.08
CA ALA A 22 35.23 20.11 -19.13
C ALA A 22 36.44 20.75 -19.83
N ALA A 23 36.69 22.03 -19.57
CA ALA A 23 37.96 22.67 -19.85
C ALA A 23 38.77 22.69 -18.55
N THR A 24 39.75 21.79 -18.47
CA THR A 24 40.81 21.77 -17.49
C THR A 24 41.86 22.82 -17.86
N SER A 25 42.07 23.82 -17.00
CA SER A 25 43.33 24.55 -16.95
C SER A 25 43.53 25.37 -15.67
N SER A 26 44.70 25.14 -15.06
CA SER A 26 45.53 26.09 -14.31
C SER A 26 45.00 26.59 -12.95
N SER A 27 45.48 26.06 -11.83
CA SER A 27 46.80 26.33 -11.20
C SER A 27 46.84 27.62 -10.36
N SER A 28 46.72 27.41 -9.04
CA SER A 28 47.44 28.09 -7.94
C SER A 28 47.11 29.53 -7.55
N LEU A 29 45.84 29.88 -7.29
CA LEU A 29 45.45 31.02 -6.45
C LEU A 29 44.15 30.74 -5.65
N GLU A 30 44.07 29.65 -4.89
CA GLU A 30 42.85 29.29 -4.15
C GLU A 30 43.13 28.98 -2.67
N CYS A 31 43.16 30.01 -1.83
CA CYS A 31 42.99 29.81 -0.38
C CYS A 31 42.03 30.80 0.26
N THR A 32 41.66 31.89 -0.43
CA THR A 32 40.68 32.87 0.06
C THR A 32 39.25 32.59 -0.45
N THR A 33 39.09 31.83 -1.53
CA THR A 33 37.79 31.45 -2.11
C THR A 33 36.99 30.51 -1.22
N GLY A 34 37.67 29.64 -0.46
CA GLY A 34 37.03 28.68 0.44
C GLY A 34 36.25 29.33 1.59
N LEU A 35 36.75 30.44 2.14
CA LEU A 35 36.09 31.14 3.25
C LEU A 35 34.80 31.83 2.78
N SER A 36 34.82 32.47 1.61
CA SER A 36 33.63 33.09 1.01
C SER A 36 32.51 32.09 0.74
N LEU A 37 32.86 30.89 0.23
CA LEU A 37 31.88 29.82 0.01
C LEU A 37 31.26 29.34 1.33
N LEU A 38 32.08 29.11 2.37
CA LEU A 38 31.58 28.69 3.68
C LEU A 38 30.67 29.76 4.30
N GLU A 39 31.02 31.05 4.20
CA GLU A 39 30.17 32.14 4.66
C GLU A 39 28.83 32.18 3.94
N SER A 40 28.83 32.00 2.62
CA SER A 40 27.59 31.94 1.82
C SER A 40 26.70 30.76 2.23
N MET A 41 27.30 29.59 2.51
CA MET A 41 26.59 28.40 2.95
C MET A 41 26.02 28.56 4.36
N VAL A 42 26.78 29.12 5.30
CA VAL A 42 26.29 29.41 6.66
C VAL A 42 25.15 30.42 6.64
N SER A 43 25.25 31.47 5.81
CA SER A 43 24.17 32.44 5.60
C SER A 43 22.90 31.79 5.06
N TYR A 44 23.04 30.87 4.09
CA TYR A 44 21.92 30.10 3.56
C TYR A 44 21.24 29.24 4.64
N LEU A 45 22.01 28.45 5.40
CA LEU A 45 21.47 27.60 6.47
C LEU A 45 20.74 28.40 7.56
N ARG A 46 21.23 29.60 7.89
CA ARG A 46 20.54 30.50 8.84
C ARG A 46 19.19 30.98 8.29
N LYS A 47 19.13 31.36 7.01
CA LYS A 47 17.87 31.75 6.36
C LYS A 47 16.89 30.58 6.31
N GLU A 48 17.37 29.39 5.99
CA GLU A 48 16.55 28.18 5.97
C GLU A 48 16.00 27.83 7.36
N ALA A 49 16.80 27.97 8.41
CA ALA A 49 16.35 27.79 9.79
C ALA A 49 15.22 28.78 10.17
N VAL A 50 15.35 30.06 9.80
CA VAL A 50 14.30 31.07 10.04
C VAL A 50 13.01 30.72 9.29
N LEU A 51 13.11 30.30 8.03
CA LEU A 51 11.95 29.86 7.24
C LEU A 51 11.27 28.64 7.86
N ALA A 52 12.04 27.68 8.41
CA ALA A 52 11.50 26.54 9.11
C ALA A 52 10.73 26.95 10.38
N ASP A 53 11.26 27.90 11.16
CA ASP A 53 10.58 28.44 12.34
C ASP A 53 9.29 29.17 11.99
N GLU A 54 9.28 29.98 10.92
CA GLU A 54 8.06 30.62 10.43
C GLU A 54 7.01 29.62 9.98
N LYS A 55 7.43 28.57 9.25
CA LYS A 55 6.54 27.47 8.84
C LYS A 55 5.98 26.74 10.04
N ALA A 56 6.80 26.44 11.05
CA ALA A 56 6.34 25.82 12.30
C ALA A 56 5.32 26.70 13.04
N LYS A 57 5.55 28.02 13.10
CA LYS A 57 4.58 28.98 13.68
C LYS A 57 3.25 28.98 12.92
N ARG A 58 3.26 28.95 11.58
CA ARG A 58 2.03 28.87 10.77
C ARG A 58 1.26 27.57 11.03
N LEU A 59 1.95 26.43 11.05
CA LEU A 59 1.32 25.14 11.34
C LEU A 59 0.72 25.08 12.75
N ARG A 60 1.40 25.64 13.76
CA ARG A 60 0.85 25.76 15.12
C ARG A 60 -0.43 26.60 15.16
N LYS A 61 -0.48 27.72 14.41
CA LYS A 61 -1.69 28.55 14.29
C LYS A 61 -2.84 27.78 13.64
N GLN A 62 -2.59 27.11 12.53
CA GLN A 62 -3.59 26.27 11.85
C GLN A 62 -4.10 25.15 12.77
N ALA A 63 -3.22 24.49 13.50
CA ALA A 63 -3.61 23.47 14.47
C ALA A 63 -4.48 24.06 15.60
N ALA A 64 -4.18 25.26 16.09
CA ALA A 64 -4.99 25.94 17.10
C ALA A 64 -6.36 26.38 16.57
N GLU A 65 -6.43 26.84 15.32
CA GLU A 65 -7.70 27.18 14.65
C GLU A 65 -8.58 25.94 14.49
N ILE A 66 -8.01 24.83 14.02
CA ILE A 66 -8.69 23.54 13.93
C ILE A 66 -9.16 23.09 15.33
N ALA A 67 -8.30 23.16 16.35
CA ALA A 67 -8.69 22.78 17.72
C ALA A 67 -9.89 23.61 18.22
N LYS A 68 -9.91 24.92 17.92
CA LYS A 68 -11.03 25.82 18.24
C LYS A 68 -12.30 25.46 17.47
N GLU A 69 -12.20 25.14 16.19
CA GLU A 69 -13.34 24.76 15.34
C GLU A 69 -13.99 23.44 15.81
N PHE A 70 -13.19 22.46 16.19
CA PHE A 70 -13.67 21.16 16.66
C PHE A 70 -14.01 21.11 18.16
N GLY A 71 -13.91 22.24 18.87
CA GLY A 71 -14.18 22.31 20.31
C GLY A 71 -13.23 21.43 21.13
N ILE A 72 -12.03 21.15 20.61
CA ILE A 72 -10.96 20.47 21.33
C ILE A 72 -10.34 21.50 22.28
N THR A 73 -11.03 21.75 23.40
CA THR A 73 -10.55 22.61 24.49
C THR A 73 -9.43 21.89 25.26
N ASP A 74 -8.58 22.64 25.97
CA ASP A 74 -7.56 22.07 26.87
C ASP A 74 -8.16 21.08 27.88
N GLU A 75 -9.46 21.23 28.22
CA GLU A 75 -10.18 20.28 29.08
C GLU A 75 -10.39 18.91 28.42
N SER A 76 -10.69 18.89 27.11
CA SER A 76 -10.77 17.64 26.35
C SER A 76 -9.40 16.98 26.21
N GLN A 77 -8.33 17.78 26.07
CA GLN A 77 -6.96 17.26 26.10
C GLN A 77 -6.62 16.66 27.46
N LYS A 78 -7.02 17.29 28.55
CA LYS A 78 -6.84 16.77 29.92
C LYS A 78 -7.62 15.48 30.17
N LEU A 79 -8.76 15.29 29.51
CA LEU A 79 -9.51 14.02 29.55
C LEU A 79 -8.76 12.88 28.85
N TYR A 80 -7.95 13.20 27.83
CA TYR A 80 -7.08 12.24 27.13
C TYR A 80 -5.64 12.22 27.65
N GLU A 81 -5.30 13.09 28.60
CA GLU A 81 -4.08 13.01 29.39
C GLU A 81 -4.25 11.80 30.33
N MET A 82 -4.01 10.62 29.77
CA MET A 82 -4.09 9.35 30.48
C MET A 82 -3.20 9.43 31.71
N ASP A 83 -3.73 8.98 32.85
CA ASP A 83 -2.98 8.95 34.10
C ASP A 83 -1.63 8.26 33.84
N PRO A 84 -0.50 8.86 34.24
CA PRO A 84 0.83 8.31 33.92
C PRO A 84 1.05 6.91 34.51
N ALA A 85 0.21 6.49 35.46
CA ALA A 85 0.17 5.13 36.00
C ALA A 85 -0.55 4.11 35.08
N GLU A 86 -1.45 4.55 34.20
CA GLU A 86 -2.14 3.70 33.22
C GLU A 86 -1.34 3.52 31.92
N LEU A 87 -0.36 4.38 31.68
CA LEU A 87 0.55 4.21 30.55
C LEU A 87 1.39 2.93 30.73
N PRO A 88 1.52 2.09 29.68
CA PRO A 88 2.34 0.90 29.76
C PRO A 88 3.76 1.31 30.16
N PRO A 89 4.40 0.60 31.13
CA PRO A 89 5.72 0.97 31.62
C PRO A 89 6.67 1.19 30.45
N LEU A 90 7.24 2.38 30.33
CA LEU A 90 8.27 2.65 29.34
C LEU A 90 9.61 2.15 29.88
N ASP A 91 10.43 1.54 29.02
CA ASP A 91 11.82 1.26 29.36
C ASP A 91 12.64 2.56 29.40
N GLU A 92 13.85 2.51 29.96
CA GLU A 92 14.81 3.63 30.07
C GLU A 92 15.12 4.38 28.74
N LYS A 93 14.71 3.81 27.60
CA LYS A 93 14.87 4.35 26.25
C LYS A 93 13.59 4.99 25.69
N GLY A 94 12.55 5.16 26.51
CA GLY A 94 11.25 5.71 26.08
C GLY A 94 10.48 4.80 25.12
N MET A 95 10.80 3.50 25.07
CA MET A 95 10.04 2.52 24.30
C MET A 95 9.06 1.77 25.21
N PRO A 96 7.80 1.57 24.81
CA PRO A 96 6.84 0.80 25.61
C PRO A 96 7.39 -0.60 25.90
N LYS A 97 7.55 -0.95 27.18
CA LYS A 97 8.00 -2.26 27.66
C LYS A 97 6.85 -3.26 27.50
N TYR A 98 6.49 -3.58 26.26
CA TYR A 98 5.50 -4.63 26.00
C TYR A 98 6.06 -5.98 26.50
N LYS A 99 5.53 -6.47 27.63
CA LYS A 99 5.81 -7.81 28.18
C LYS A 99 5.21 -8.95 27.34
N GLY A 100 4.51 -8.65 26.26
CA GLY A 100 4.13 -9.66 25.27
C GLY A 100 5.39 -10.29 24.67
N LYS A 101 5.40 -11.61 24.47
CA LYS A 101 6.48 -12.31 23.74
C LYS A 101 6.85 -11.44 22.53
N LYS A 102 8.06 -10.85 22.53
CA LYS A 102 8.57 -10.06 21.39
C LYS A 102 8.20 -10.89 20.17
N ARG A 103 7.26 -10.39 19.36
CA ARG A 103 6.99 -10.99 18.07
C ARG A 103 8.26 -10.70 17.30
N GLY A 104 9.26 -11.58 17.44
CA GLY A 104 10.41 -11.60 16.57
C GLY A 104 9.91 -11.60 15.12
N PRO A 105 10.81 -11.34 14.15
CA PRO A 105 10.44 -11.36 12.74
C PRO A 105 9.54 -12.56 12.48
N LYS A 106 8.27 -12.32 12.10
CA LYS A 106 7.30 -13.41 11.91
C LYS A 106 7.99 -14.43 11.02
N PRO A 107 8.13 -15.70 11.45
CA PRO A 107 8.85 -16.68 10.67
C PRO A 107 8.25 -16.68 9.26
N LYS A 108 9.10 -16.44 8.25
CA LYS A 108 8.65 -16.42 6.86
C LYS A 108 7.93 -17.74 6.59
N ALA A 109 6.67 -17.68 6.19
CA ALA A 109 5.88 -18.88 5.93
C ALA A 109 6.62 -19.73 4.88
N ARG A 110 7.20 -20.86 5.32
CA ARG A 110 7.89 -21.78 4.41
C ARG A 110 6.84 -22.33 3.46
N LYS A 111 7.04 -22.16 2.15
CA LYS A 111 6.17 -22.77 1.13
C LYS A 111 6.23 -24.27 1.32
N ARG A 112 5.11 -24.89 1.71
CA ARG A 112 5.02 -26.35 1.79
C ARG A 112 5.18 -26.90 0.36
N LYS A 113 6.12 -27.82 0.15
CA LYS A 113 6.25 -28.52 -1.14
C LYS A 113 4.96 -29.28 -1.38
N VAL A 114 4.26 -28.99 -2.48
CA VAL A 114 3.06 -29.72 -2.88
C VAL A 114 3.53 -31.09 -3.35
N LYS A 115 2.99 -32.17 -2.77
CA LYS A 115 3.28 -33.54 -3.21
C LYS A 115 2.66 -33.75 -4.59
N ALA A 116 3.41 -34.30 -5.54
CA ALA A 116 2.87 -34.79 -6.81
C ALA A 116 1.80 -35.86 -6.50
N GLY A 117 0.66 -35.81 -7.19
CA GLY A 117 -0.48 -36.71 -6.93
C GLY A 117 -1.46 -36.24 -5.85
N ARG A 118 -1.30 -35.03 -5.28
CA ARG A 118 -2.35 -34.46 -4.44
C ARG A 118 -3.52 -33.99 -5.32
N GLN A 119 -4.70 -34.57 -5.11
CA GLN A 119 -5.94 -34.13 -5.76
C GLN A 119 -6.14 -32.62 -5.61
N LYS A 120 -6.53 -31.99 -6.72
CA LYS A 120 -6.88 -30.56 -6.75
C LYS A 120 -8.10 -30.33 -5.86
N ARG A 121 -8.19 -29.13 -5.29
CA ARG A 121 -9.38 -28.78 -4.49
C ARG A 121 -10.56 -28.61 -5.43
N LYS A 122 -11.70 -29.19 -5.03
CA LYS A 122 -12.99 -29.01 -5.71
C LYS A 122 -13.29 -27.53 -5.94
N HIS A 123 -13.72 -27.21 -7.15
CA HIS A 123 -14.18 -25.88 -7.51
C HIS A 123 -15.48 -25.55 -6.76
N THR A 124 -15.58 -24.33 -6.27
CA THR A 124 -16.85 -23.82 -5.72
C THR A 124 -17.59 -23.06 -6.81
N GLY A 125 -18.91 -22.88 -6.68
CA GLY A 125 -19.68 -22.06 -7.64
C GLY A 125 -19.13 -20.64 -7.80
N TYR A 126 -18.61 -20.05 -6.72
CA TYR A 126 -17.93 -18.75 -6.79
C TYR A 126 -16.63 -18.79 -7.61
N THR A 127 -15.88 -19.90 -7.52
CA THR A 127 -14.64 -20.08 -8.30
C THR A 127 -14.94 -20.13 -9.79
N LEU A 128 -15.97 -20.87 -10.21
CA LEU A 128 -16.41 -20.93 -11.60
C LEU A 128 -16.92 -19.57 -12.09
N PHE A 129 -17.75 -18.89 -11.29
CA PHE A 129 -18.21 -17.54 -11.58
C PHE A 129 -17.04 -16.58 -11.83
N MET A 130 -16.01 -16.61 -10.98
CA MET A 130 -14.81 -15.77 -11.14
C MET A 130 -14.04 -16.12 -12.41
N GLN A 131 -13.92 -17.39 -12.78
CA GLN A 131 -13.21 -17.80 -14.01
C GLN A 131 -13.89 -17.26 -15.27
N GLU A 132 -15.22 -17.23 -15.32
CA GLU A 132 -15.97 -16.76 -16.49
C GLU A 132 -16.09 -15.22 -16.55
N THR A 133 -16.28 -14.56 -15.41
CA THR A 133 -16.57 -13.12 -15.36
C THR A 133 -15.34 -12.23 -15.27
N TYR A 134 -14.28 -12.69 -14.61
CA TYR A 134 -13.05 -11.92 -14.46
C TYR A 134 -12.38 -11.53 -15.79
N PRO A 135 -12.22 -12.41 -16.80
CA PRO A 135 -11.61 -12.00 -18.07
C PRO A 135 -12.43 -10.93 -18.79
N LYS A 136 -13.77 -11.01 -18.72
CA LYS A 136 -14.67 -9.99 -19.28
C LYS A 136 -14.46 -8.63 -18.58
N ALA A 137 -14.45 -8.63 -17.25
CA ALA A 137 -14.22 -7.42 -16.47
C ALA A 137 -12.82 -6.81 -16.70
N LYS A 138 -11.81 -7.64 -16.97
CA LYS A 138 -10.45 -7.18 -17.30
C LYS A 138 -10.37 -6.54 -18.69
N ILE A 139 -11.13 -7.04 -19.67
CA ILE A 139 -11.21 -6.45 -21.01
C ILE A 139 -11.95 -5.11 -20.96
N GLU A 140 -13.03 -5.03 -20.19
CA GLU A 140 -13.82 -3.80 -20.03
C GLU A 140 -13.06 -2.71 -19.26
N ASN A 141 -12.20 -3.10 -18.31
CA ASN A 141 -11.48 -2.17 -17.43
C ASN A 141 -9.99 -2.52 -17.36
N PRO A 142 -9.23 -2.32 -18.44
CA PRO A 142 -7.80 -2.65 -18.48
C PRO A 142 -6.97 -1.76 -17.54
N ASP A 143 -7.43 -0.55 -17.24
CA ASP A 143 -6.73 0.43 -16.42
C ASP A 143 -6.81 0.13 -14.91
N LEU A 144 -7.81 -0.64 -14.48
CA LEU A 144 -8.02 -0.90 -13.06
C LEU A 144 -7.05 -1.96 -12.53
N PRO A 145 -6.50 -1.79 -11.31
CA PRO A 145 -5.65 -2.79 -10.70
C PRO A 145 -6.44 -4.08 -10.43
N PRO A 146 -5.84 -5.29 -10.56
CA PRO A 146 -6.53 -6.57 -10.37
C PRO A 146 -7.28 -6.69 -9.04
N LYS A 147 -6.73 -6.09 -7.97
CA LYS A 147 -7.36 -6.09 -6.64
C LYS A 147 -8.69 -5.34 -6.61
N ALA A 148 -8.83 -4.26 -7.38
CA ALA A 148 -10.08 -3.52 -7.49
C ALA A 148 -11.13 -4.34 -8.27
N LEU A 149 -10.74 -4.98 -9.36
CA LEU A 149 -11.63 -5.86 -10.15
C LEU A 149 -12.19 -7.00 -9.29
N ILE A 150 -11.34 -7.69 -8.51
CA ILE A 150 -11.79 -8.76 -7.62
C ILE A 150 -12.80 -8.23 -6.58
N SER A 151 -12.59 -7.02 -6.05
CA SER A 151 -13.52 -6.38 -5.12
C SER A 151 -14.89 -6.12 -5.76
N ILE A 152 -14.92 -5.66 -7.02
CA ILE A 152 -16.15 -5.45 -7.78
C ILE A 152 -16.86 -6.79 -8.02
N MET A 153 -16.15 -7.82 -8.47
CA MET A 153 -16.72 -9.16 -8.70
C MET A 153 -17.26 -9.79 -7.41
N ALA A 154 -16.59 -9.59 -6.27
CA ALA A 154 -17.08 -10.05 -4.97
C ALA A 154 -18.34 -9.32 -4.51
N LYS A 155 -18.55 -8.06 -4.92
CA LYS A 155 -19.82 -7.34 -4.69
C LYS A 155 -20.92 -7.88 -5.62
N LEU A 156 -20.62 -8.09 -6.90
CA LEU A 156 -21.55 -8.70 -7.85
C LEU A 156 -22.04 -10.07 -7.38
N TRP A 157 -21.12 -10.93 -6.92
CA TRP A 157 -21.49 -12.24 -6.36
C TRP A 157 -22.38 -12.12 -5.13
N ARG A 158 -22.10 -11.18 -4.22
CA ARG A 158 -22.95 -10.96 -3.03
C ARG A 158 -24.37 -10.54 -3.43
N ASN A 159 -24.48 -9.65 -4.42
CA ASN A 159 -25.74 -9.11 -4.92
C ASN A 159 -26.50 -10.06 -5.86
N LEU A 160 -25.87 -11.13 -6.34
CA LEU A 160 -26.52 -12.14 -7.17
C LEU A 160 -27.69 -12.79 -6.40
N ALA A 161 -28.84 -12.93 -7.07
CA ALA A 161 -30.03 -13.57 -6.52
C ALA A 161 -29.73 -15.00 -6.06
N ALA A 162 -30.50 -15.49 -5.07
CA ALA A 162 -30.32 -16.84 -4.53
C ALA A 162 -30.46 -17.94 -5.61
N GLY A 163 -31.35 -17.73 -6.60
CA GLY A 163 -31.52 -18.62 -7.75
C GLY A 163 -30.26 -18.75 -8.61
N GLY A 164 -29.67 -17.62 -9.03
CA GLY A 164 -28.42 -17.63 -9.79
C GLY A 164 -27.27 -18.27 -9.04
N LYS A 165 -27.16 -18.06 -7.71
CA LYS A 165 -26.13 -18.73 -6.89
C LYS A 165 -26.29 -20.24 -6.88
N ARG A 166 -27.53 -20.76 -6.99
CA ARG A 166 -27.81 -22.20 -7.01
C ARG A 166 -27.33 -22.83 -8.32
N GLU A 167 -27.59 -22.19 -9.45
CA GLU A 167 -27.11 -22.64 -10.77
C GLU A 167 -25.58 -22.78 -10.80
N TRP A 168 -24.87 -21.80 -10.24
CA TRP A 168 -23.40 -21.88 -10.14
C TRP A 168 -22.91 -23.02 -9.22
N LYS A 169 -23.66 -23.35 -8.17
CA LYS A 169 -23.34 -24.50 -7.30
C LYS A 169 -23.55 -25.82 -8.02
N GLU A 170 -24.66 -25.95 -8.75
CA GLU A 170 -24.96 -27.14 -9.55
C GLU A 170 -23.90 -27.38 -10.62
N ARG A 171 -23.51 -26.34 -11.38
CA ARG A 171 -22.37 -26.43 -12.33
C ARG A 171 -21.05 -26.80 -11.65
N ALA A 172 -20.82 -26.33 -10.43
CA ALA A 172 -19.63 -26.71 -9.69
C ALA A 172 -19.65 -28.19 -9.29
N GLU A 173 -20.81 -28.73 -8.92
CA GLU A 173 -20.96 -30.15 -8.62
C GLU A 173 -20.72 -31.03 -9.84
N THR A 174 -21.23 -30.65 -11.02
CA THR A 174 -20.97 -31.39 -12.27
C THR A 174 -19.49 -31.41 -12.62
N VAL A 175 -18.83 -30.24 -12.64
CA VAL A 175 -17.39 -30.13 -12.95
C VAL A 175 -16.54 -30.94 -11.96
N ASN A 176 -16.85 -30.86 -10.67
CA ASN A 176 -16.13 -31.64 -9.66
C ASN A 176 -16.33 -33.15 -9.77
N SER A 177 -17.43 -33.60 -10.38
CA SER A 177 -17.71 -35.03 -10.59
C SER A 177 -16.98 -35.60 -11.80
N ASP A 178 -16.67 -34.77 -12.80
CA ASP A 178 -15.92 -35.18 -13.98
C ASP A 178 -14.41 -35.23 -13.68
N ASP A 179 -13.90 -34.28 -12.89
CA ASP A 179 -12.49 -34.29 -12.43
C ASP A 179 -12.12 -35.60 -11.68
N THR A 180 -13.08 -36.26 -11.03
CA THR A 180 -12.81 -37.54 -10.34
C THR A 180 -12.65 -38.72 -11.29
N LYS A 181 -13.16 -38.64 -12.52
CA LYS A 181 -13.04 -39.72 -13.51
C LYS A 181 -11.68 -39.69 -14.21
N ASP A 182 -11.17 -38.49 -14.52
CA ASP A 182 -9.90 -38.33 -15.24
C ASP A 182 -8.67 -38.74 -14.40
N ASP A 183 -8.72 -38.58 -13.08
CA ASP A 183 -7.67 -39.08 -12.17
C ASP A 183 -7.56 -40.63 -12.22
N SER A 184 -8.65 -41.33 -12.57
CA SER A 184 -8.68 -42.79 -12.70
C SER A 184 -8.04 -43.27 -14.01
N ASP A 185 -8.23 -42.51 -15.09
CA ASP A 185 -7.73 -42.84 -16.42
C ASP A 185 -6.22 -42.54 -16.57
N TRP A 186 -5.72 -41.53 -15.84
CA TRP A 186 -4.28 -41.24 -15.78
C TRP A 186 -3.46 -42.35 -15.13
N LEU A 187 -4.01 -43.08 -14.14
CA LEU A 187 -3.34 -44.23 -13.52
C LEU A 187 -3.20 -45.41 -14.48
N CYS A 188 -4.08 -45.54 -15.48
CA CYS A 188 -4.03 -46.65 -16.44
C CYS A 188 -2.95 -46.46 -17.52
N SER A 189 -2.58 -45.21 -17.83
CA SER A 189 -1.56 -44.89 -18.85
C SER A 189 -0.11 -44.92 -18.34
N VAL A 190 0.14 -44.95 -17.03
CA VAL A 190 1.50 -45.00 -16.46
C VAL A 190 2.03 -46.43 -16.32
N GLN A 191 1.18 -47.45 -16.50
CA GLN A 191 1.53 -48.86 -16.25
C GLN A 191 1.81 -49.66 -17.54
N THR A 192 1.85 -49.01 -18.70
CA THR A 192 2.08 -49.61 -20.03
C THR A 192 3.46 -49.27 -20.64
N PHE A 193 4.46 -48.95 -19.82
CA PHE A 193 5.86 -48.82 -20.24
C PHE A 193 6.79 -49.75 -19.46
#